data_AF-A0A0L8GML2-F1
#
_entry.id   AF-A0A0L8GML2-F1
#
_cell.length_a   1.000
_cell.length_b   1.000
_cell.length_c   1.000
_cell.angle_alpha   90.00
_cell.angle_beta   90.00
_cell.angle_gamma   90.00
#
_symmetry.space_group_name_H-M   'P 1'
#
loop_
_entity.id
_entity.type
_entity.pdbx_description
1 polymer ?
#
loop_
_entity_poly.entity_id
_entity_poly.type
_entity_poly.pdbx_seq_one_letter_code
_entity_poly.pdbx_strand_id
1 'polypeptide(L)'
;MQKAIRFNESQILYLAQKARQENTLCGYLYKKSSDTGKWQLRWFILYQNFLFYYENDSASRPSGVALLEGSYCDRAVVTTSNKTKDEKQV
;
A
#
# COMPACT_ATOMS: atom_id res chain seq x y z
N MET A 1 -7.63 -19.91 12.99
CA MET A 1 -8.32 -18.60 13.11
C MET A 1 -7.27 -17.55 13.48
N GLN A 2 -6.93 -16.61 12.60
CA GLN A 2 -6.13 -15.45 12.99
C GLN A 2 -6.97 -14.61 13.96
N LYS A 3 -6.51 -14.46 15.20
CA LYS A 3 -7.11 -13.52 16.14
C LYS A 3 -6.79 -12.12 15.63
N ALA A 4 -7.80 -11.29 15.39
CA ALA A 4 -7.58 -9.90 15.01
C ALA A 4 -6.85 -9.19 16.16
N ILE A 5 -5.59 -8.81 15.92
CA ILE A 5 -4.80 -8.02 16.87
C ILE A 5 -5.46 -6.64 16.94
N ARG A 6 -5.92 -6.26 18.14
CA ARG A 6 -6.47 -4.93 18.39
C ARG A 6 -5.33 -3.98 18.74
N PHE A 7 -5.07 -3.02 17.86
CA PHE A 7 -4.10 -1.97 18.13
C PHE A 7 -4.79 -0.74 18.72
N ASN A 8 -4.12 -0.09 19.66
CA ASN A 8 -4.56 1.21 20.16
C ASN A 8 -4.24 2.30 19.12
N GLU A 9 -5.21 3.14 18.79
CA GLU A 9 -5.05 4.25 17.84
C GLU A 9 -3.90 5.18 18.22
N SER A 10 -3.75 5.54 19.50
CA SER A 10 -2.69 6.45 19.94
C SER A 10 -1.29 5.86 19.71
N GLN A 11 -1.14 4.55 19.89
CA GLN A 11 0.11 3.84 19.62
C GLN A 11 0.41 3.80 18.11
N ILE A 12 -0.60 3.56 17.27
CA ILE A 12 -0.43 3.58 15.81
C ILE A 12 -0.04 4.98 15.33
N LEU A 13 -0.68 6.03 15.84
CA LEU A 13 -0.34 7.41 15.47
C LEU A 13 1.07 7.79 15.92
N TYR A 14 1.49 7.35 17.11
CA TYR A 14 2.86 7.54 17.57
C TYR A 14 3.88 6.86 16.64
N LEU A 15 3.61 5.61 16.23
CA LEU A 15 4.48 4.90 15.28
C LEU A 15 4.48 5.56 13.90
N ALA A 16 3.34 6.07 13.41
CA ALA A 16 3.26 6.81 12.16
C ALA A 16 4.09 8.12 12.21
N GLN A 17 4.13 8.80 13.36
CA GLN A 17 4.98 9.96 13.56
C GLN A 17 6.47 9.59 13.51
N LYS A 18 6.85 8.47 14.15
CA LYS A 18 8.23 7.94 14.08
C LYS A 18 8.63 7.54 12.66
N ALA A 19 7.74 6.86 11.94
CA ALA A 19 7.92 6.51 10.54
C ALA A 19 8.24 7.74 9.68
N ARG A 20 7.53 8.85 9.87
CA ARG A 20 7.79 10.12 9.15
C ARG A 20 9.12 10.78 9.52
N GLN A 21 9.59 10.62 10.74
CA GLN A 21 10.87 11.22 11.18
C GLN A 21 12.06 10.47 10.57
N GLU A 22 12.00 9.14 10.55
CA GLU A 22 13.10 8.32 10.01
C GLU A 22 13.01 8.19 8.48
N ASN A 23 11.81 7.93 7.96
CA ASN A 23 11.45 7.91 6.54
C ASN A 23 12.45 7.20 5.61
N THR A 24 13.11 6.15 6.11
CA THR A 24 14.23 5.48 5.44
C THR A 24 13.81 4.67 4.22
N LEU A 25 12.59 4.09 4.26
CA LEU A 25 11.97 3.34 3.17
C LEU A 25 10.62 3.94 2.85
N CYS A 26 10.59 4.83 1.87
CA CYS A 26 9.39 5.56 1.48
C CYS A 26 9.33 5.82 -0.03
N GLY A 27 8.13 6.05 -0.53
CA GLY A 27 7.93 6.31 -1.95
C GLY A 27 6.47 6.30 -2.37
N TYR A 28 6.22 6.82 -3.57
CA TYR A 28 4.91 6.71 -4.20
C TYR A 28 4.70 5.32 -4.79
N LEU A 29 3.60 4.67 -4.43
CA LEU A 29 3.15 3.41 -5.01
C LEU A 29 1.67 3.51 -5.39
N TYR A 30 1.26 2.71 -6.37
CA TYR A 30 -0.15 2.56 -6.70
C TYR A 30 -0.81 1.54 -5.77
N LYS A 31 -1.89 1.94 -5.13
CA LYS A 31 -2.74 1.10 -4.29
C LYS A 31 -4.10 0.92 -4.96
N LYS A 32 -4.56 -0.33 -5.10
CA LYS A 32 -5.95 -0.59 -5.49
C LYS A 32 -6.87 -0.30 -4.30
N SER A 33 -7.87 0.54 -4.51
CA SER A 33 -8.83 0.87 -3.47
C SER A 33 -9.83 -0.25 -3.27
N SER A 34 -10.08 -0.66 -2.02
CA SER A 34 -11.00 -1.76 -1.70
C SER A 34 -12.46 -1.40 -1.94
N ASP A 35 -12.81 -0.11 -1.91
CA ASP A 35 -14.15 0.44 -2.08
C ASP A 35 -14.53 0.61 -3.57
N THR A 36 -13.65 1.23 -4.36
CA THR A 36 -13.91 1.63 -5.75
C THR A 36 -13.21 0.73 -6.77
N GLY A 37 -12.27 -0.10 -6.34
CA GLY A 37 -11.46 -0.96 -7.22
C GLY A 37 -10.46 -0.20 -8.10
N LYS A 38 -10.39 1.14 -8.00
CA LYS A 38 -9.47 1.97 -8.80
C LYS A 38 -8.07 1.99 -8.18
N TRP A 39 -7.05 2.06 -9.04
CA TRP A 39 -5.68 2.31 -8.61
C TRP A 39 -5.48 3.79 -8.31
N GLN A 40 -4.92 4.09 -7.15
CA GLN A 40 -4.62 5.45 -6.69
C GLN A 40 -3.16 5.54 -6.29
N LEU A 41 -2.51 6.64 -6.67
CA LEU A 41 -1.15 6.93 -6.23
C LEU A 41 -1.20 7.40 -4.77
N ARG A 42 -0.42 6.77 -3.90
CA ARG A 42 -0.31 7.10 -2.47
C ARG A 42 1.14 7.12 -2.05
N TRP A 43 1.46 7.95 -1.07
CA TRP A 43 2.79 7.97 -0.46
C TRP A 43 2.86 6.89 0.61
N PHE A 44 3.84 6.00 0.54
CA PHE A 44 4.04 4.92 1.49
C PHE A 44 5.29 5.16 2.34
N ILE A 45 5.22 4.74 3.59
CA ILE A 45 6.37 4.68 4.50
C ILE A 45 6.35 3.31 5.18
N LEU A 46 7.43 2.56 5.01
CA LEU A 46 7.68 1.32 5.74
C LEU A 46 8.47 1.64 7.00
N TYR A 47 7.92 1.29 8.15
CA TYR A 47 8.56 1.47 9.44
C TYR A 47 8.40 0.19 10.27
N GLN A 48 9.52 -0.47 10.57
CA GLN A 48 9.51 -1.81 11.18
C GLN A 48 8.64 -2.77 10.36
N ASN A 49 7.64 -3.40 10.98
CA ASN A 49 6.65 -4.26 10.35
C ASN A 49 5.33 -3.55 10.02
N PHE A 50 5.31 -2.21 9.98
CA PHE A 50 4.14 -1.42 9.62
C PHE A 50 4.35 -0.70 8.29
N LEU A 51 3.40 -0.87 7.38
CA LEU A 51 3.33 -0.13 6.13
C LEU A 51 2.22 0.92 6.24
N PHE A 52 2.63 2.17 6.44
CA PHE A 52 1.73 3.31 6.44
C PHE A 52 1.54 3.84 5.02
N TYR A 53 0.36 4.35 4.72
CA TYR A 53 0.12 5.11 3.50
C TYR A 53 -0.63 6.39 3.77
N TYR A 54 -0.32 7.39 2.95
CA TYR A 54 -0.79 8.76 3.06
C TYR A 54 -1.35 9.21 1.70
N GLU A 55 -2.19 10.23 1.73
CA GLU A 55 -2.68 10.86 0.50
C GLU A 55 -1.53 11.40 -0.37
N ASN A 56 -0.54 12.02 0.27
CA ASN A 56 0.70 12.51 -0.32
C ASN A 56 1.82 12.57 0.75
N ASP A 57 3.02 12.96 0.37
CA ASP A 57 4.21 13.06 1.24
C ASP A 57 4.13 14.18 2.29
N SER A 58 3.35 15.23 2.05
CA SER A 58 3.13 16.32 3.01
C SER A 58 2.06 16.03 4.08
N ALA A 59 1.22 15.02 3.89
CA ALA A 59 0.11 14.70 4.80
C ALA A 59 0.60 14.19 6.17
N SER A 60 0.15 14.83 7.26
CA SER A 60 0.62 14.53 8.62
C SER A 60 0.03 13.24 9.22
N ARG A 61 -1.22 12.92 8.88
CA ARG A 61 -1.92 11.71 9.34
C ARG A 61 -1.94 10.63 8.25
N PRO A 62 -1.66 9.35 8.61
CA PRO A 62 -1.80 8.27 7.66
C PRO A 62 -3.27 8.06 7.29
N SER A 63 -3.52 7.77 6.02
CA SER A 63 -4.83 7.35 5.51
C SER A 63 -5.11 5.89 5.85
N GLY A 64 -4.08 5.11 6.20
CA GLY A 64 -4.23 3.76 6.72
C GLY A 64 -2.89 3.09 6.99
N VAL A 65 -2.95 1.89 7.54
CA VAL A 65 -1.80 1.10 7.94
C VAL A 65 -2.05 -0.38 7.70
N ALA A 66 -1.02 -1.10 7.27
CA ALA A 66 -1.01 -2.56 7.21
C ALA A 66 0.11 -3.09 8.12
N LEU A 67 -0.21 -4.05 8.98
CA LEU A 67 0.79 -4.84 9.69
C LEU A 67 1.29 -5.93 8.73
N LEU A 68 2.60 -5.94 8.48
CA LEU A 68 3.24 -6.87 7.57
C LEU A 68 3.76 -8.14 8.27
N GLU A 69 3.56 -8.28 9.58
CA GLU A 69 3.96 -9.47 10.33
C GLU A 69 3.32 -10.73 9.73
N GLY A 70 4.14 -11.66 9.25
CA GLY A 70 3.69 -12.87 8.56
C GLY A 70 3.12 -12.64 7.15
N SER A 71 3.26 -11.44 6.59
CA SER A 71 2.90 -11.16 5.19
C SER A 71 3.97 -11.68 4.23
N TYR A 72 3.54 -12.04 3.02
CA TYR A 72 4.41 -12.44 1.92
C TYR A 72 3.99 -11.71 0.65
N CYS A 73 4.95 -11.50 -0.26
CA CYS A 73 4.72 -10.85 -1.54
C CYS A 73 4.98 -11.84 -2.65
N ASP A 74 3.96 -12.11 -3.46
CA ASP A 74 4.13 -12.83 -4.71
C ASP A 74 4.39 -11.84 -5.86
N ARG A 75 5.38 -12.16 -6.69
CA ARG A 75 5.66 -11.37 -7.88
C ARG A 75 4.55 -11.62 -8.89
N ALA A 76 3.68 -10.63 -9.09
CA ALA A 76 2.71 -10.66 -10.18
C ALA A 76 3.46 -10.58 -11.52
N VAL A 77 3.59 -11.71 -12.20
CA VAL A 77 4.06 -11.74 -13.60
C VAL A 77 2.89 -11.29 -14.46
N VAL A 78 2.87 -10.00 -14.83
CA VAL A 78 1.91 -9.52 -15.82
C VAL A 78 2.37 -10.01 -17.18
N THR A 79 1.86 -11.16 -17.62
CA THR A 79 1.93 -11.54 -19.03
C THR A 79 1.09 -10.54 -19.80
N THR A 80 1.74 -9.60 -20.49
CA THR A 80 1.08 -8.74 -21.48
C THR A 80 0.65 -9.61 -22.66
N SER A 81 -0.48 -10.29 -22.54
CA SER A 81 -1.19 -10.83 -23.69
C SER A 81 -1.76 -9.63 -24.45
N ASN A 82 -0.97 -9.09 -25.37
CA ASN A 82 -1.49 -8.20 -26.41
C ASN A 82 -2.64 -8.93 -27.08
N LYS A 83 -3.88 -8.44 -26.91
CA LYS A 83 -4.99 -8.82 -27.77
C LYS A 83 -4.65 -8.31 -29.18
N THR A 84 -4.09 -9.17 -30.01
CA THR A 84 -4.07 -8.96 -31.46
C THR A 84 -5.53 -8.86 -31.91
N LYS A 85 -5.93 -7.66 -32.32
CA LYS A 85 -7.10 -7.49 -33.19
C LYS A 85 -6.71 -8.05 -34.54
N ASP A 86 -7.17 -9.26 -34.87
CA ASP A 86 -7.13 -9.73 -36.25
C ASP A 86 -8.22 -9.02 -37.05
N GLU A 87 -7.80 -8.00 -37.80
CA GLU A 87 -8.48 -7.57 -39.02
C GLU A 87 -8.16 -8.58 -40.14
N LYS A 88 -9.18 -9.29 -40.64
CA LYS A 88 -9.27 -9.81 -42.03
C LYS A 88 -10.75 -9.81 -42.44
N GLN A 89 -11.15 -8.85 -43.26
CA GLN A 89 -11.29 -8.95 -44.73
C GLN A 89 -12.45 -9.86 -45.16
N VAL A 90 -13.52 -9.21 -45.66
CA VAL A 90 -14.42 -9.71 -46.71
C VAL A 90 -14.16 -8.85 -47.94
#